data_AF-A0A966EVD1-F1
#
_entry.id   AF-A0A966EVD1-F1
#
_cell.length_a   1.000
_cell.length_b   1.000
_cell.length_c   1.000
_cell.angle_alpha   90.00
_cell.angle_beta   90.00
_cell.angle_gamma   90.00
#
_symmetry.space_group_name_H-M   'P 1'
#
loop_
_entity.id
_entity.type
_entity.pdbx_description
1 polymer ?
#
loop_
_entity_poly.entity_id
_entity_poly.type
_entity_poly.pdbx_seq_one_letter_code
_entity_poly.pdbx_strand_id
1 'polypeptide(L)' 'QTSAHGKPASGWLDATGTLTWDSKRQRVAAGQAVVFYHDDLVIGGAIAKQGALP' A
#
# COMPACT_ATOMS: atom_id res chain seq x y z
N GLN A 1 -1.06 -4.73 2.42
CA GLN A 1 -1.55 -5.76 1.46
C GLN A 1 -2.40 -5.10 0.37
N THR A 2 -2.34 -5.56 -0.89
CA THR A 2 -3.06 -4.91 -2.02
C THR A 2 -4.01 -5.83 -2.80
N SER A 3 -3.98 -7.13 -2.51
CA SER A 3 -4.92 -8.14 -3.02
C SER A 3 -5.37 -8.96 -1.83
N ALA A 4 -6.64 -9.34 -1.74
CA ALA A 4 -7.18 -10.14 -0.63
C ALA A 4 -6.41 -11.46 -0.40
N HIS A 5 -5.77 -11.99 -1.43
CA HIS A 5 -4.96 -13.21 -1.38
C HIS A 5 -3.44 -12.96 -1.47
N GLY A 6 -3.02 -11.70 -1.64
CA GLY A 6 -1.60 -11.35 -1.71
C GLY A 6 -0.97 -11.29 -0.31
N LYS A 7 0.32 -11.58 -0.21
CA LYS A 7 1.06 -11.37 1.05
C LYS A 7 1.18 -9.87 1.37
N PRO A 8 1.10 -9.45 2.64
CA PRO A 8 1.55 -8.13 3.06
C PRO A 8 3.01 -7.92 2.64
N ALA A 9 3.35 -6.68 2.33
CA ALA A 9 4.72 -6.27 2.04
C ALA A 9 5.04 -5.08 2.93
N SER A 10 6.28 -5.02 3.38
CA SER A 10 6.77 -3.93 4.22
C SER A 10 6.98 -2.66 3.39
N GLY A 11 6.76 -1.53 4.04
CA GLY A 11 6.88 -0.21 3.44
C GLY A 11 6.50 0.87 4.43
N TRP A 12 6.70 2.11 3.99
CA TRP A 12 6.42 3.30 4.77
C TRP A 12 5.32 4.13 4.11
N LEU A 13 4.35 4.55 4.93
CA LEU A 13 3.28 5.46 4.53
C LEU A 13 3.55 6.82 5.18
N ASP A 14 3.69 7.85 4.35
CA ASP A 14 3.88 9.21 4.85
C ASP A 14 2.55 9.92 5.15
N ALA A 15 2.63 11.09 5.78
CA ALA A 15 1.46 11.91 6.13
C ALA A 15 0.69 12.46 4.92
N THR A 16 1.27 12.42 3.71
CA THR A 16 0.63 12.83 2.46
C THR A 16 -0.17 11.70 1.80
N GLY A 17 -0.05 10.48 2.32
CA GLY A 17 -0.67 9.28 1.76
C GLY A 17 0.19 8.60 0.69
N THR A 18 1.48 8.95 0.59
CA THR A 18 2.42 8.30 -0.31
C THR A 18 2.97 7.04 0.34
N LEU A 19 2.72 5.90 -0.31
CA LEU A 19 3.22 4.59 0.13
C LEU A 19 4.49 4.23 -0.65
N THR A 20 5.58 4.03 0.07
CA THR A 20 6.86 3.55 -0.48
C THR A 20 7.13 2.14 0.04
N TRP A 21 7.46 1.20 -0.86
CA TRP A 21 7.76 -0.17 -0.49
C TRP A 21 9.26 -0.35 -0.25
N ASP A 22 9.63 -1.17 0.74
CA ASP A 22 11.05 -1.42 1.06
C ASP A 22 11.76 -2.23 -0.03
N SER A 23 11.00 -2.99 -0.82
CA SER A 23 11.49 -3.79 -1.94
C SER A 23 10.76 -3.44 -3.23
N LYS A 24 11.49 -3.48 -4.35
CA LYS A 24 10.90 -3.30 -5.69
C LYS A 24 9.83 -4.36 -5.92
N ARG A 25 8.67 -3.92 -6.38
CA ARG A 25 7.53 -4.80 -6.70
C ARG A 25 6.76 -4.27 -7.91
N GLN A 26 5.86 -5.11 -8.42
CA GLN A 26 4.89 -4.67 -9.41
C GLN A 26 4.02 -3.54 -8.86
N ARG A 27 3.74 -2.59 -9.75
CA ARG A 27 2.89 -1.44 -9.50
C ARG A 27 1.50 -1.90 -9.08
N VAL A 28 0.95 -1.23 -8.08
CA VAL A 28 -0.43 -1.40 -7.65
C VAL A 28 -1.32 -0.61 -8.61
N ALA A 29 -2.34 -1.26 -9.18
CA ALA A 29 -3.28 -0.59 -10.08
C ALA A 29 -4.05 0.50 -9.35
N ALA A 30 -4.34 1.61 -10.03
CA ALA A 30 -5.25 2.61 -9.49
C ALA A 30 -6.65 2.02 -9.31
N GLY A 31 -7.35 2.41 -8.24
CA GLY A 31 -8.63 1.82 -7.83
C GLY A 31 -8.47 0.55 -6.97
N GLN A 32 -7.27 -0.03 -6.88
CA GLN A 32 -7.04 -1.20 -6.03
C GLN A 32 -7.12 -0.82 -4.55
N ALA A 33 -7.81 -1.64 -3.75
CA ALA A 33 -7.82 -1.49 -2.30
C ALA A 33 -6.46 -1.88 -1.69
N VAL A 34 -6.00 -1.09 -0.73
CA VAL A 34 -4.79 -1.30 0.06
C VAL A 34 -5.20 -1.38 1.53
N VAL A 35 -4.75 -2.42 2.22
CA VAL A 35 -4.94 -2.61 3.66
C VAL A 35 -3.60 -2.47 4.36
N PHE A 36 -3.55 -1.70 5.44
CA PHE A 36 -2.36 -1.46 6.23
C PHE A 36 -2.39 -2.29 7.51
N TYR A 37 -1.24 -2.82 7.86
CA TYR A 37 -1.05 -3.66 9.04
C TYR A 37 0.10 -3.10 9.87
N HIS A 38 -0.02 -3.23 11.19
CA HIS A 38 1.08 -3.12 12.13
C HIS A 38 1.11 -4.44 12.91
N ASP A 39 2.17 -5.22 12.68
CA ASP A 39 2.22 -6.64 13.05
C ASP A 39 0.97 -7.39 12.55
N ASP A 40 0.20 -8.00 13.46
CA ASP A 40 -1.02 -8.75 13.14
C ASP A 40 -2.29 -7.91 13.20
N LEU A 41 -2.17 -6.59 13.45
CA LEU A 41 -3.32 -5.68 13.58
C LEU A 41 -3.57 -4.92 12.27
N VAL A 42 -4.83 -4.91 11.83
CA VAL A 42 -5.29 -4.00 10.76
C VAL A 42 -5.41 -2.58 11.33
N ILE A 43 -4.65 -1.64 10.78
CA ILE A 43 -4.64 -0.24 11.23
C ILE A 43 -5.43 0.69 10.30
N GLY A 44 -5.87 0.19 9.14
CA GLY A 44 -6.71 0.94 8.22
C GLY A 44 -6.59 0.47 6.78
N GLY A 45 -7.13 1.27 5.87
CA GLY A 45 -7.07 1.01 4.43
C GLY A 45 -7.25 2.26 3.59
N ALA A 46 -6.88 2.16 2.32
CA ALA A 46 -7.00 3.22 1.34
C ALA A 46 -7.27 2.66 -0.05
N ILE A 47 -7.69 3.51 -0.97
CA ILE A 47 -7.77 3.19 -2.39
C ILE A 47 -6.53 3.74 -3.07
N ALA A 48 -5.77 2.88 -3.75
CA ALA A 48 -4.62 3.29 -4.53
C ALA A 48 -5.06 4.28 -5.61
N LYS A 49 -4.44 5.46 -5.62
CA LYS A 49 -4.57 6.42 -6.72
C LYS A 49 -3.27 6.40 -7.52
N GLN A 50 -3.32 6.86 -8.77
CA GLN A 50 -2.06 7.15 -9.46
C GLN A 50 -1.32 8.21 -8.64
N GLY A 51 -0.12 7.86 -8.17
CA GLY A 51 0.81 8.89 -7.71
C GLY A 51 1.12 9.79 -8.90
N ALA A 52 1.00 11.10 -8.70
CA ALA A 52 1.63 12.04 -9.62
C ALA A 52 3.13 11.68 -9.63
N LEU A 53 3.68 11.40 -10.82
CA LEU A 53 5.12 11.53 -10.97
C LEU A 53 5.46 13.00 -10.65
N PRO A 54 6.48 13.29 -9.82
CA PRO A 54 7.04 14.62 -9.81
C PRO A 54 7.52 15.03 -11.21
#